data_AF-A0AAW4P6D8-F1
#
_entry.id   AF-A0AAW4P6D8-F1
#
_cell.length_a   1.000
_cell.length_b   1.000
_cell.length_c   1.000
_cell.angle_alpha   90.00
_cell.angle_beta   90.00
_cell.angle_gamma   90.00
#
_symmetry.space_group_name_H-M   'P 1'
#
loop_
_entity.id
_entity.type
_entity.pdbx_description
1 polymer ?
#
loop_
_entity_poly.entity_id
_entity_poly.type
_entity_poly.pdbx_seq_one_letter_code
_entity_poly.pdbx_strand_id
1 'polypeptide(L)'
;MPADGRDDDPAAEESDDFVETYEYATEADVIRVEEDEPDDEEGAVAGSFSPAGDVEPGTPGAENTAFVALGVYIATLALGQMFVGSVVYAPTTLAAITATVAIGTVLCYGLFTRTDPDT
;
A
#
# COMPACT_ATOMS: atom_id res chain seq x y z
N MET A 1 -21.93 55.16 -17.08
CA MET A 1 -21.86 53.74 -17.47
C MET A 1 -21.38 52.95 -16.26
N PRO A 2 -22.27 52.42 -15.40
CA PRO A 2 -21.87 51.44 -14.40
C PRO A 2 -21.90 50.04 -15.05
N ALA A 3 -20.84 49.26 -14.82
CA ALA A 3 -20.76 47.87 -15.24
C ALA A 3 -21.71 47.03 -14.36
N ASP A 4 -22.58 46.28 -15.01
CA ASP A 4 -23.53 45.36 -14.41
C ASP A 4 -22.76 44.13 -13.90
N GLY A 5 -22.80 43.92 -12.59
CA GLY A 5 -22.31 42.71 -11.94
C GLY A 5 -23.50 41.81 -11.66
N ARG A 6 -23.55 40.67 -12.35
CA ARG A 6 -24.19 39.42 -11.92
C ARG A 6 -23.77 38.31 -12.87
N ASP A 7 -22.81 37.50 -12.41
CA ASP A 7 -22.62 36.15 -12.93
C ASP A 7 -23.73 35.29 -12.29
N ASP A 8 -24.86 35.18 -12.98
CA ASP A 8 -25.92 34.24 -12.64
C ASP A 8 -25.49 32.83 -13.12
N ASP A 9 -24.71 32.14 -12.29
CA ASP A 9 -24.46 30.70 -12.42
C ASP A 9 -25.33 29.95 -11.40
N PRO A 10 -26.56 29.51 -11.76
CA PRO A 10 -27.22 28.49 -10.98
C PRO A 10 -26.59 27.14 -11.34
N ALA A 11 -25.47 26.84 -10.71
CA ALA A 11 -25.07 25.48 -10.41
C ALA A 11 -26.18 24.88 -9.53
N ALA A 12 -27.24 24.42 -10.17
CA ALA A 12 -28.32 23.70 -9.53
C ALA A 12 -27.76 22.37 -9.03
N GLU A 13 -27.70 22.28 -7.71
CA GLU A 13 -27.29 21.12 -6.94
C GLU A 13 -28.11 19.89 -7.36
N GLU A 14 -27.50 18.98 -8.11
CA GLU A 14 -27.99 17.61 -8.22
C GLU A 14 -27.52 16.88 -6.95
N SER A 15 -28.27 17.05 -5.86
CA SER A 15 -28.17 16.15 -4.72
C SER A 15 -28.76 14.81 -5.14
N ASP A 16 -27.93 13.98 -5.76
CA ASP A 16 -28.20 12.55 -5.97
C ASP A 16 -28.16 11.86 -4.60
N ASP A 17 -29.30 11.92 -3.92
CA ASP A 17 -29.54 11.27 -2.63
C ASP A 17 -29.59 9.76 -2.90
N PHE A 18 -28.42 9.13 -3.01
CA PHE A 18 -28.28 7.68 -3.16
C PHE A 18 -28.79 7.00 -1.89
N VAL A 19 -30.05 6.58 -1.91
CA VAL A 19 -30.64 5.74 -0.87
C VAL A 19 -30.22 4.29 -1.13
N GLU A 20 -29.20 3.83 -0.40
CA GLU A 20 -28.79 2.42 -0.38
C GLU A 20 -29.93 1.58 0.20
N THR A 21 -30.74 0.98 -0.68
CA THR A 21 -31.79 0.05 -0.27
C THR A 21 -31.13 -1.30 -0.01
N TYR A 22 -30.81 -1.58 1.26
CA TYR A 22 -30.40 -2.92 1.69
C TYR A 22 -31.59 -3.87 1.53
N GLU A 23 -31.52 -4.74 0.53
CA GLU A 23 -32.39 -5.91 0.46
C GLU A 23 -31.95 -6.89 1.54
N TYR A 24 -32.85 -7.20 2.48
CA TYR A 24 -32.58 -8.23 3.49
C TYR A 24 -32.45 -9.58 2.78
N ALA A 25 -31.34 -10.29 3.02
CA ALA A 25 -31.13 -11.64 2.51
C ALA A 25 -32.36 -12.51 2.79
N THR A 26 -32.94 -13.05 1.72
CA THR A 26 -34.10 -13.94 1.83
C THR A 26 -33.65 -15.34 2.22
N GLU A 27 -34.58 -16.18 2.68
CA GLU A 27 -34.28 -17.57 3.08
C GLU A 27 -33.63 -18.43 1.97
N ALA A 28 -33.66 -17.96 0.71
CA ALA A 28 -33.00 -18.57 -0.43
C ALA A 28 -31.48 -18.31 -0.50
N ASP A 29 -30.95 -17.31 0.21
CA ASP A 29 -29.51 -16.99 0.26
C ASP A 29 -28.76 -17.73 1.37
N VAL A 30 -29.45 -18.56 2.15
CA VAL A 30 -28.82 -19.40 3.16
C VAL A 30 -28.39 -20.72 2.52
N ILE A 31 -27.10 -20.82 2.18
CA ILE A 31 -26.48 -22.11 1.84
C ILE A 31 -26.58 -22.98 3.08
N ARG A 32 -27.46 -23.99 3.07
CA ARG A 32 -27.47 -25.03 4.10
C ARG A 32 -26.21 -25.85 3.92
N VAL A 33 -25.29 -25.72 4.87
CA VAL A 33 -24.23 -26.70 5.05
C VAL A 33 -24.91 -27.92 5.66
N GLU A 34 -25.24 -28.90 4.84
CA GLU A 34 -25.45 -30.26 5.33
C GLU A 34 -24.13 -30.67 5.97
N GLU A 35 -24.17 -30.98 7.28
CA GLU A 35 -23.05 -31.60 7.99
C GLU A 35 -22.89 -33.02 7.44
N ASP A 36 -22.43 -33.13 6.19
CA ASP A 36 -21.90 -34.37 5.66
C ASP A 36 -20.54 -34.59 6.31
N GLU A 37 -20.40 -35.81 6.83
CA GLU A 37 -19.21 -36.33 7.48
C GLU A 37 -17.95 -35.99 6.67
N PRO A 38 -16.80 -35.71 7.31
CA PRO A 38 -15.59 -35.35 6.60
C PRO A 38 -15.13 -36.53 5.74
N ASP A 39 -15.48 -36.51 4.46
CA ASP A 39 -14.78 -37.27 3.42
C ASP A 39 -13.44 -36.53 3.22
N ASP A 40 -12.38 -37.10 3.79
CA ASP A 40 -11.00 -36.57 3.81
C ASP A 40 -10.34 -36.46 2.41
N GLU A 41 -11.12 -36.47 1.33
CA GLU A 41 -10.63 -36.57 -0.05
C GLU A 41 -11.15 -35.46 -1.00
N GLU A 42 -12.08 -34.59 -0.59
CA GLU A 42 -12.52 -33.44 -1.39
C GLU A 42 -11.63 -32.21 -1.10
N GLY A 43 -10.43 -32.24 -1.67
CA GLY A 43 -9.34 -31.31 -1.42
C GLY A 43 -9.69 -29.83 -1.66
N ALA A 44 -9.37 -28.99 -0.67
CA ALA A 44 -9.41 -27.54 -0.78
C ALA A 44 -8.73 -27.05 -2.08
N VAL A 45 -9.51 -26.48 -3.01
CA VAL A 45 -9.04 -25.89 -4.28
C VAL A 45 -8.04 -24.74 -4.09
N ALA A 46 -7.92 -24.19 -2.88
CA ALA A 46 -6.95 -23.16 -2.54
C ALA A 46 -5.53 -23.69 -2.25
N GLY A 47 -5.36 -25.02 -2.19
CA GLY A 47 -4.14 -25.61 -1.65
C GLY A 47 -4.00 -25.31 -0.14
N SER A 48 -3.03 -25.97 0.49
CA SER A 48 -2.66 -25.69 1.88
C SER A 48 -2.11 -24.25 1.99
N PHE A 49 -2.75 -23.40 2.79
CA PHE A 49 -2.20 -22.09 3.18
C PHE A 49 -0.93 -22.20 4.03
N SER A 50 -0.61 -23.40 4.51
CA SER A 50 0.66 -23.67 5.16
C SER A 50 1.69 -24.02 4.10
N PRO A 51 2.80 -23.27 3.98
CA PRO A 51 3.92 -23.71 3.17
C PRO A 51 4.37 -25.10 3.63
N ALA A 52 4.79 -25.93 2.68
CA ALA A 52 5.20 -27.32 2.92
C ALA A 52 6.51 -27.45 3.72
N GLY A 53 7.09 -26.34 4.16
CA GLY A 53 8.29 -26.22 4.96
C GLY A 53 8.48 -24.78 5.44
N ASP A 54 9.51 -24.56 6.25
CA ASP A 54 9.88 -23.23 6.71
C ASP A 54 10.27 -22.34 5.53
N VAL A 55 9.69 -21.15 5.45
CA VAL A 55 10.08 -20.14 4.44
C VAL A 55 11.28 -19.39 5.01
N GLU A 56 12.48 -19.74 4.54
CA GLU A 56 13.69 -18.99 4.89
C GLU A 56 13.74 -17.67 4.11
N PRO A 57 13.84 -16.51 4.81
CA PRO A 57 14.08 -15.25 4.16
C PRO A 57 15.49 -15.27 3.57
N GLY A 58 15.61 -15.17 2.24
CA GLY A 58 16.92 -15.06 1.60
C GLY A 58 17.58 -13.70 1.82
N THR A 59 18.92 -13.65 1.67
CA THR A 59 19.66 -12.38 1.71
C THR A 59 19.19 -11.46 0.58
N PRO A 60 18.88 -10.18 0.85
CA PRO A 60 18.59 -9.25 -0.23
C PRO A 60 19.86 -9.03 -1.08
N GLY A 61 19.72 -9.16 -2.40
CA GLY A 61 20.78 -8.78 -3.34
C GLY A 61 21.03 -7.26 -3.32
N ALA A 62 22.27 -6.84 -3.55
CA ALA A 62 22.66 -5.42 -3.52
C ALA A 62 21.86 -4.55 -4.51
N GLU A 63 21.52 -5.09 -5.68
CA GLU A 63 20.67 -4.42 -6.68
C GLU A 63 19.26 -4.16 -6.14
N ASN A 64 18.63 -5.16 -5.50
CA ASN A 64 17.29 -5.02 -4.95
C ASN A 64 17.27 -3.98 -3.82
N THR A 65 18.30 -4.01 -2.96
CA THR A 65 18.50 -2.99 -1.93
C THR A 65 18.62 -1.58 -2.51
N ALA A 66 19.35 -1.41 -3.62
CA ALA A 66 19.47 -0.11 -4.30
C ALA A 66 18.13 0.37 -4.86
N PHE A 67 17.32 -0.52 -5.45
CA PHE A 67 15.98 -0.17 -5.93
C PHE A 67 15.04 0.23 -4.80
N VAL A 68 15.06 -0.49 -3.68
CA VAL A 68 14.28 -0.11 -2.49
C VAL A 68 14.73 1.25 -1.97
N ALA A 69 16.03 1.50 -1.87
CA ALA A 69 16.57 2.79 -1.45
C ALA A 69 16.13 3.94 -2.37
N LEU A 70 16.18 3.72 -3.69
CA LEU A 70 15.70 4.68 -4.67
C LEU A 70 14.19 4.94 -4.53
N GLY A 71 13.39 3.89 -4.32
CA GLY A 71 11.96 3.99 -4.08
C GLY A 71 11.64 4.82 -2.83
N VAL A 72 12.32 4.54 -1.72
CA VAL A 72 12.21 5.32 -0.47
C VAL A 72 12.61 6.77 -0.70
N TYR A 73 13.69 7.02 -1.43
CA TYR A 73 14.13 8.37 -1.75
C TYR A 73 13.07 9.15 -2.53
N ILE A 74 12.53 8.57 -3.61
CA ILE A 74 11.49 9.19 -4.43
C ILE A 74 10.20 9.41 -3.63
N ALA A 75 9.77 8.41 -2.85
CA ALA A 75 8.59 8.51 -2.00
C ALA A 75 8.73 9.65 -0.98
N THR A 76 9.91 9.78 -0.36
CA THR A 76 10.19 10.86 0.59
C THR A 76 10.10 12.23 -0.07
N LEU A 77 10.60 12.39 -1.31
CA LEU A 77 10.48 13.64 -2.06
C LEU A 77 9.02 13.95 -2.43
N ALA A 78 8.27 12.95 -2.89
CA ALA A 78 6.87 13.11 -3.26
C ALA A 78 6.00 13.49 -2.06
N LEU A 79 6.15 12.77 -0.94
CA LEU A 79 5.45 13.09 0.31
C LEU A 79 5.90 14.43 0.87
N GLY A 80 7.21 14.71 0.86
CA GLY A 80 7.75 16.00 1.32
C GLY A 80 7.20 17.17 0.51
N GLN A 81 7.06 17.03 -0.82
CA GLN A 81 6.41 18.03 -1.65
C GLN A 81 4.93 18.19 -1.31
N MET A 82 4.22 17.10 -1.00
CA MET A 82 2.81 17.13 -0.62
C MET A 82 2.57 17.84 0.73
N PHE A 83 3.42 17.59 1.74
CA PHE A 83 3.20 18.08 3.11
C PHE A 83 3.97 19.37 3.46
N VAL A 84 5.16 19.55 2.90
CA VAL A 84 6.10 20.65 3.24
C VAL A 84 6.35 21.58 2.04
N GLY A 85 5.87 21.20 0.85
CA GLY A 85 6.03 22.00 -0.36
C GLY A 85 7.48 22.05 -0.86
N SER A 86 7.80 23.11 -1.62
CA SER A 86 9.08 23.22 -2.34
C SER A 86 10.33 23.28 -1.44
N VAL A 87 10.16 23.50 -0.14
CA VAL A 87 11.25 23.47 0.86
C VAL A 87 11.94 22.10 0.90
N VAL A 88 11.25 21.03 0.50
CA VAL A 88 11.84 19.69 0.36
C VAL A 88 13.04 19.66 -0.60
N TYR A 89 13.05 20.55 -1.61
CA TYR A 89 14.10 20.63 -2.61
C TYR A 89 15.22 21.61 -2.24
N ALA A 90 15.18 22.22 -1.05
CA ALA A 90 16.30 23.03 -0.58
C ALA A 90 17.58 22.16 -0.50
N PRO A 91 18.76 22.68 -0.88
CA PRO A 91 19.99 21.88 -0.95
C PRO A 91 20.32 21.16 0.37
N THR A 92 20.11 21.82 1.50
CA THR A 92 20.34 21.25 2.84
C THR A 92 19.36 20.12 3.15
N THR A 93 18.09 20.27 2.76
CA THR A 93 17.06 19.25 2.97
C THR A 93 17.33 18.04 2.10
N LEU A 94 17.67 18.25 0.82
CA LEU A 94 18.06 17.16 -0.09
C LEU A 94 19.29 16.41 0.44
N ALA A 95 20.33 17.11 0.87
CA ALA A 95 21.51 16.49 1.45
C ALA A 95 21.17 15.64 2.68
N ALA A 96 20.28 16.14 3.55
CA ALA A 96 19.82 15.41 4.73
C ALA A 96 19.01 14.16 4.34
N ILE A 97 18.10 14.26 3.38
CA ILE A 97 17.33 13.10 2.88
C ILE A 97 18.27 12.07 2.27
N THR A 98 19.17 12.48 1.38
CA THR A 98 20.14 11.58 0.75
C THR A 98 21.00 10.87 1.78
N ALA A 99 21.55 11.60 2.76
CA ALA A 99 22.36 11.02 3.83
C ALA A 99 21.54 10.03 4.68
N THR A 100 20.30 10.39 5.03
CA THR A 100 19.41 9.54 5.83
C THR A 100 19.08 8.24 5.10
N VAL A 101 18.71 8.32 3.82
CA VAL A 101 18.43 7.13 3.00
C VAL A 101 19.69 6.29 2.86
N ALA A 102 20.84 6.88 2.52
CA ALA A 102 22.10 6.13 2.34
C ALA A 102 22.52 5.40 3.63
N ILE A 103 22.49 6.08 4.77
CA ILE A 103 22.82 5.47 6.08
C ILE A 103 21.82 4.36 6.42
N GLY A 104 20.52 4.62 6.28
CA GLY A 104 19.47 3.63 6.53
C GLY A 104 19.64 2.39 5.65
N THR A 105 19.93 2.57 4.36
CA THR A 105 20.18 1.48 3.42
C THR A 105 21.38 0.65 3.84
N VAL A 106 22.52 1.28 4.17
CA VAL A 106 23.74 0.55 4.60
C VAL A 106 23.49 -0.22 5.89
N LEU A 107 22.79 0.39 6.86
CA LEU A 107 22.47 -0.28 8.12
C LEU A 107 21.54 -1.47 7.91
N CYS A 108 20.44 -1.30 7.18
CA CYS A 108 19.50 -2.37 6.89
C CYS A 108 20.17 -3.50 6.11
N TYR A 109 20.88 -3.17 5.03
CA TYR A 109 21.63 -4.15 4.24
C TYR A 109 22.63 -4.92 5.08
N GLY A 110 23.47 -4.21 5.84
CA GLY A 110 24.49 -4.79 6.69
C GLY A 110 23.92 -5.71 7.78
N LEU A 111 22.78 -5.34 8.38
CA LEU A 111 22.07 -6.18 9.34
C LEU A 111 21.60 -7.48 8.68
N PHE A 112 20.89 -7.40 7.55
CA PHE A 112 20.39 -8.59 6.86
C PHE A 112 21.51 -9.50 6.37
N THR A 113 22.60 -8.95 5.84
CA THR A 113 23.76 -9.74 5.42
C THR A 113 24.52 -10.36 6.59
N ARG A 114 24.45 -9.78 7.80
CA ARG A 114 25.17 -10.30 8.96
C ARG A 114 24.38 -11.39 9.70
N THR A 115 23.06 -11.32 9.64
CA THR A 115 22.17 -12.28 10.29
C THR A 115 21.82 -13.45 9.39
N ASP A 116 22.33 -13.47 8.16
CA ASP A 116 22.11 -14.56 7.24
C ASP A 116 22.95 -15.78 7.68
N PRO A 117 22.32 -16.93 7.96
CA PRO A 117 23.01 -18.12 8.47
C PRO A 117 24.05 -18.70 7.49
N ASP A 118 24.01 -18.31 6.21
CA ASP A 118 24.89 -18.83 5.15
C ASP A 118 26.14 -17.94 4.86
N THR A 119 26.37 -16.86 5.61
CA THR A 119 27.58 -16.00 5.52
C THR A 119 28.46 -16.07 6.76
#